data_AF-A0A349UQ66-F1
#
_entry.id   AF-A0A349UQ66-F1
#
_cell.length_a   1.000
_cell.length_b   1.000
_cell.length_c   1.000
_cell.angle_alpha   90.00
_cell.angle_beta   90.00
_cell.angle_gamma   90.00
#
_symmetry.space_group_name_H-M   'P 1'
#
loop_
_entity.id
_entity.type
_entity.pdbx_description
1 polymer ?
#
loop_
_entity_poly.entity_id
_entity_poly.type
_entity_poly.pdbx_seq_one_letter_code
_entity_poly.pdbx_strand_id
1 'polypeptide(L)'
;MIVMKTWISSWRQVMWALALAVVLARGAAAQSRPAETPTFQQRAAAKIAEFESAHKAVAGVSVVDVRTGKPLVAFRANELRSPASNQKLLTSAFALARLGGDFRFVTRVYLAGQDVVVLGDYDPTTGDPVLAEQAQKTVYDEPDRWAQAVKAQTQGVRNVYVIVRRDHEAFRHPDWPGGQHDKWYAAPVASLNFNNNCFDVTWAVETGAAVPTLTPSAAGIRVDNQVRVGPRHVWRLTTNADDSVVTLTGTIARGSSDPLSAAVNDPPLLLGRVLADRIARAGVTVAGGAVAIDRERVVIKPEAQPLCQTVTPLADAMARANKRSLNMAAECLFLRAGDGTWAGSAKLMSETLAKEFA
;
A
#
# COMPACT_ATOMS: atom_id res chain seq x y z
N MET A 1 111.58 -31.62 10.58
CA MET A 1 111.51 -31.65 9.10
C MET A 1 110.05 -31.88 8.71
N ILE A 2 109.28 -30.80 8.55
CA ILE A 2 109.05 -30.07 7.28
C ILE A 2 107.82 -30.67 6.53
N VAL A 3 106.72 -29.91 6.63
CA VAL A 3 105.76 -29.54 5.56
C VAL A 3 104.53 -30.43 5.30
N MET A 4 103.41 -29.72 5.06
CA MET A 4 102.08 -30.11 4.55
C MET A 4 101.03 -30.59 5.57
N LYS A 5 100.70 -29.69 6.51
CA LYS A 5 99.36 -29.56 7.10
C LYS A 5 98.69 -28.33 6.50
N THR A 6 97.71 -28.53 5.62
CA THR A 6 96.52 -27.70 5.37
C THR A 6 95.96 -28.09 4.01
N TRP A 7 94.74 -28.66 3.95
CA TRP A 7 93.77 -28.54 2.82
C TRP A 7 92.62 -29.57 2.76
N ILE A 8 92.24 -30.28 3.85
CA ILE A 8 91.06 -31.19 3.77
C ILE A 8 90.05 -31.01 4.93
N SER A 9 90.33 -30.19 5.95
CA SER A 9 89.46 -30.08 7.13
C SER A 9 88.35 -29.02 7.08
N SER A 10 88.30 -28.15 6.07
CA SER A 10 87.36 -27.01 6.04
C SER A 10 86.02 -27.27 5.33
N TRP A 11 85.84 -28.41 4.64
CA TRP A 11 84.59 -28.68 3.91
C TRP A 11 83.58 -29.53 4.69
N ARG A 12 84.02 -30.32 5.68
CA ARG A 12 83.09 -31.15 6.48
C ARG A 12 82.29 -30.30 7.48
N GLN A 13 82.86 -29.25 8.08
CA GLN A 13 82.12 -28.42 9.06
C GLN A 13 81.10 -27.48 8.40
N VAL A 14 81.33 -27.02 7.17
CA VAL A 14 80.35 -26.20 6.43
C VAL A 14 79.17 -27.06 5.94
N MET A 15 79.41 -28.32 5.57
CA MET A 15 78.36 -29.24 5.12
C MET A 15 77.42 -29.71 6.25
N TRP A 16 77.88 -29.80 7.50
CA TRP A 16 77.01 -30.14 8.64
C TRP A 16 76.18 -28.94 9.14
N ALA A 17 76.69 -27.71 9.04
CA ALA A 17 75.93 -26.50 9.39
C ALA A 17 74.81 -26.19 8.37
N LEU A 18 75.04 -26.46 7.07
CA LEU A 18 74.02 -26.34 6.03
C LEU A 18 72.99 -27.47 6.08
N ALA A 19 73.37 -28.70 6.47
CA ALA A 19 72.44 -29.80 6.62
C ALA A 19 71.47 -29.60 7.81
N LEU A 20 71.93 -29.01 8.94
CA LEU A 20 71.05 -28.72 10.08
C LEU A 20 70.12 -27.53 9.83
N ALA A 21 70.56 -26.52 9.06
CA ALA A 21 69.72 -25.41 8.63
C ALA A 21 68.63 -25.84 7.63
N VAL A 22 68.91 -26.81 6.75
CA VAL A 22 67.92 -27.35 5.80
C VAL A 22 66.95 -28.33 6.48
N VAL A 23 67.35 -29.04 7.54
CA VAL A 23 66.44 -29.91 8.32
C VAL A 23 65.53 -29.09 9.25
N LEU A 24 65.98 -27.96 9.79
CA LEU A 24 65.12 -27.04 10.56
C LEU A 24 64.24 -26.13 9.68
N ALA A 25 64.65 -25.83 8.44
CA ALA A 25 63.82 -25.09 7.48
C ALA A 25 62.75 -25.96 6.79
N ARG A 26 62.89 -27.30 6.81
CA ARG A 26 61.88 -28.23 6.27
C ARG A 26 60.77 -28.59 7.24
N GLY A 27 60.90 -28.24 8.52
CA GLY A 27 59.87 -28.44 9.56
C GLY A 27 58.86 -27.29 9.71
N ALA A 28 59.06 -26.17 9.00
CA ALA A 28 58.19 -24.99 9.06
C ALA A 28 57.68 -24.56 7.67
N ALA A 29 57.54 -25.51 6.74
CA ALA A 29 56.54 -25.34 5.69
C ALA A 29 55.19 -25.43 6.39
N ALA A 30 54.70 -24.28 6.89
CA ALA A 30 53.35 -24.14 7.38
C ALA A 30 52.44 -24.72 6.29
N GLN A 31 51.90 -25.92 6.55
CA GLN A 31 50.84 -26.47 5.73
C GLN A 31 49.77 -25.39 5.72
N SER A 32 49.60 -24.72 4.59
CA SER A 32 48.53 -23.76 4.40
C SER A 32 47.24 -24.54 4.65
N ARG A 33 46.64 -24.34 5.83
CA ARG A 33 45.31 -24.86 6.11
C ARG A 33 44.43 -24.42 4.93
N PRO A 34 43.69 -25.33 4.29
CA PRO A 34 42.75 -24.93 3.25
C PRO A 34 41.87 -23.84 3.85
N ALA A 35 41.75 -22.70 3.17
CA ALA A 35 40.99 -21.57 3.67
C ALA A 35 39.58 -22.06 4.01
N GLU A 36 39.19 -21.95 5.29
CA GLU A 36 37.86 -22.36 5.72
C GLU A 36 36.83 -21.58 4.91
N THR A 37 35.89 -22.30 4.30
CA THR A 37 34.80 -21.66 3.57
C THR A 37 33.97 -20.85 4.56
N PRO A 38 33.75 -19.55 4.34
CA PRO A 38 33.01 -18.73 5.28
C PRO A 38 31.61 -19.31 5.52
N THR A 39 31.23 -19.40 6.80
CA THR A 39 29.89 -19.80 7.23
C THR A 39 28.82 -18.88 6.62
N PHE A 40 27.56 -19.33 6.58
CA PHE A 40 26.46 -18.49 6.12
C PHE A 40 26.38 -17.17 6.92
N GLN A 41 26.59 -17.24 8.23
CA GLN A 41 26.64 -16.10 9.14
C GLN A 41 27.75 -15.11 8.77
N GLN A 42 28.97 -15.61 8.53
CA GLN A 42 30.10 -14.76 8.13
C GLN A 42 29.86 -14.10 6.77
N ARG A 43 29.29 -14.82 5.80
CA ARG A 43 28.92 -14.25 4.49
C ARG A 43 27.85 -13.16 4.63
N ALA A 44 26.83 -13.41 5.45
CA ALA A 44 25.78 -12.43 5.72
C ALA A 44 26.36 -11.18 6.41
N ALA A 45 27.18 -11.34 7.44
CA ALA A 45 27.84 -10.23 8.14
C ALA A 45 28.72 -9.39 7.20
N ALA A 46 29.48 -10.03 6.32
CA ALA A 46 30.29 -9.33 5.31
C ALA A 46 29.41 -8.51 4.35
N LYS A 47 28.29 -9.08 3.86
CA LYS A 47 27.35 -8.36 3.00
C LYS A 47 26.65 -7.20 3.70
N ILE A 48 26.33 -7.35 4.97
CA ILE A 48 25.76 -6.27 5.77
C ILE A 48 26.79 -5.14 5.92
N ALA A 49 28.03 -5.46 6.30
CA ALA A 49 29.08 -4.45 6.44
C ALA A 49 29.38 -3.71 5.12
N GLU A 50 29.40 -4.44 4.00
CA GLU A 50 29.53 -3.88 2.66
C GLU A 50 28.38 -2.90 2.36
N PHE A 51 27.12 -3.30 2.62
CA PHE A 51 25.95 -2.45 2.42
C PHE A 51 26.01 -1.18 3.28
N GLU A 52 26.30 -1.31 4.58
CA GLU A 52 26.37 -0.18 5.50
C GLU A 52 27.46 0.82 5.11
N SER A 53 28.64 0.31 4.73
CA SER A 53 29.75 1.15 4.27
C SER A 53 29.43 1.87 2.95
N ALA A 54 28.84 1.17 1.98
CA ALA A 54 28.55 1.73 0.66
C ALA A 54 27.44 2.78 0.71
N HIS A 55 26.42 2.58 1.54
CA HIS A 55 25.22 3.44 1.58
C HIS A 55 25.20 4.42 2.76
N LYS A 56 26.21 4.36 3.66
CA LYS A 56 26.21 5.10 4.93
C LYS A 56 24.92 4.88 5.72
N ALA A 57 24.48 3.63 5.76
CA ALA A 57 23.20 3.21 6.34
C ALA A 57 23.42 2.22 7.49
N VAL A 58 22.35 1.97 8.25
CA VAL A 58 22.31 0.98 9.34
C VAL A 58 21.28 -0.08 9.00
N ALA A 59 21.68 -1.34 8.99
CA ALA A 59 20.84 -2.49 8.71
C ALA A 59 20.58 -3.32 9.99
N GLY A 60 19.37 -3.87 10.07
CA GLY A 60 19.02 -4.98 10.96
C GLY A 60 18.56 -6.15 10.09
N VAL A 61 19.07 -7.36 10.37
CA VAL A 61 18.81 -8.56 9.57
C VAL A 61 18.48 -9.72 10.51
N SER A 62 17.32 -10.35 10.26
CA SER A 62 16.90 -11.59 10.90
C SER A 62 16.57 -12.61 9.81
N VAL A 63 17.23 -13.76 9.84
CA VAL A 63 16.95 -14.90 8.96
C VAL A 63 16.71 -16.10 9.85
N VAL A 64 15.54 -16.72 9.70
CA VAL A 64 15.09 -17.84 10.54
C VAL A 64 14.75 -19.03 9.65
N ASP A 65 15.15 -20.21 10.06
CA ASP A 65 14.69 -21.45 9.45
C ASP A 65 13.22 -21.69 9.85
N VAL A 66 12.30 -21.61 8.88
CA VAL A 66 10.85 -21.68 9.13
C VAL A 66 10.37 -23.05 9.63
N ARG A 67 11.15 -24.12 9.46
CA ARG A 67 10.78 -25.47 9.93
C ARG A 67 11.15 -25.68 11.39
N THR A 68 12.28 -25.12 11.81
CA THR A 68 12.87 -25.35 13.12
C THR A 68 12.77 -24.15 14.06
N GLY A 69 12.43 -22.96 13.54
CA GLY A 69 12.46 -21.70 14.27
C GLY A 69 13.87 -21.20 14.61
N LYS A 70 14.92 -21.90 14.15
CA LYS A 70 16.30 -21.56 14.53
C LYS A 70 16.78 -20.31 13.79
N PRO A 71 17.36 -19.32 14.50
CA PRO A 71 17.98 -18.18 13.84
C PRO A 71 19.22 -18.63 13.07
N LEU A 72 19.23 -18.37 11.77
CA LEU A 72 20.37 -18.57 10.89
C LEU A 72 21.25 -17.32 10.84
N VAL A 73 20.65 -16.14 10.90
CA VAL A 73 21.33 -14.83 11.02
C VAL A 73 20.53 -13.96 11.99
N ALA A 74 21.22 -13.33 12.93
CA ALA A 74 20.64 -12.35 13.84
C ALA A 74 21.62 -11.18 14.00
N PHE A 75 21.49 -10.16 13.17
CA PHE A 75 22.31 -8.95 13.20
C PHE A 75 21.44 -7.75 13.54
N ARG A 76 21.65 -7.16 14.72
CA ARG A 76 20.79 -6.08 15.25
C ARG A 76 19.29 -6.41 15.19
N ALA A 77 18.95 -7.71 15.32
CA ALA A 77 17.62 -8.24 15.04
C ALA A 77 16.54 -7.76 16.04
N ASN A 78 16.95 -7.32 17.23
CA ASN A 78 16.05 -6.85 18.29
C ASN A 78 16.01 -5.31 18.39
N GLU A 79 16.69 -4.59 17.50
CA GLU A 79 16.66 -3.12 17.49
C GLU A 79 15.43 -2.61 16.74
N LEU A 80 14.67 -1.69 17.34
CA LEU A 80 13.49 -1.11 16.71
C LEU A 80 13.86 -0.29 15.48
N ARG A 81 13.10 -0.49 14.39
CA ARG A 81 13.25 0.19 13.10
C ARG A 81 11.88 0.54 12.53
N SER A 82 11.83 1.53 11.64
CA SER A 82 10.61 1.81 10.88
C SER A 82 10.34 0.66 9.92
N PRO A 83 9.19 -0.04 10.02
CA PRO A 83 8.89 -1.18 9.14
C PRO A 83 8.50 -0.74 7.72
N ALA A 84 8.18 0.55 7.53
CA ALA A 84 7.53 1.04 6.32
C ALA A 84 6.35 0.13 5.93
N SER A 85 6.20 -0.21 4.65
CA SER A 85 5.10 -1.06 4.17
C SER A 85 5.15 -2.52 4.66
N ASN A 86 6.23 -2.97 5.30
CA ASN A 86 6.23 -4.29 5.93
C ASN A 86 5.24 -4.39 7.10
N GLN A 87 4.79 -3.25 7.65
CA GLN A 87 3.71 -3.19 8.64
C GLN A 87 2.44 -3.89 8.16
N LYS A 88 2.18 -3.90 6.84
CA LYS A 88 1.00 -4.54 6.24
C LYS A 88 0.95 -6.06 6.49
N LEU A 89 2.08 -6.70 6.78
CA LEU A 89 2.11 -8.12 7.16
C LEU A 89 1.41 -8.33 8.50
N LEU A 90 1.67 -7.46 9.49
CA LEU A 90 1.00 -7.51 10.80
C LEU A 90 -0.49 -7.15 10.66
N THR A 91 -0.82 -6.13 9.86
CA THR A 91 -2.21 -5.79 9.55
C THR A 91 -2.97 -6.96 8.91
N SER A 92 -2.33 -7.67 7.98
CA SER A 92 -2.91 -8.83 7.30
C SER A 92 -3.13 -10.00 8.26
N ALA A 93 -2.15 -10.29 9.12
CA ALA A 93 -2.28 -11.31 10.16
C ALA A 93 -3.42 -10.96 11.15
N PHE A 94 -3.51 -9.69 11.55
CA PHE A 94 -4.58 -9.20 12.42
C PHE A 94 -5.97 -9.35 11.79
N ALA A 95 -6.12 -8.94 10.53
CA ALA A 95 -7.37 -9.08 9.81
C ALA A 95 -7.79 -10.55 9.68
N LEU A 96 -6.85 -11.44 9.35
CA LEU A 96 -7.13 -12.88 9.29
C LEU A 96 -7.55 -13.46 10.64
N ALA A 97 -6.86 -13.11 11.73
CA ALA A 97 -7.16 -13.61 13.06
C ALA A 97 -8.54 -13.15 13.58
N ARG A 98 -8.95 -11.91 13.27
CA ARG A 98 -10.20 -11.31 13.75
C ARG A 98 -11.41 -11.58 12.88
N LEU A 99 -11.23 -11.51 11.55
CA LEU A 99 -12.33 -11.61 10.59
C LEU A 99 -12.48 -13.02 10.03
N GLY A 100 -11.38 -13.79 9.98
CA GLY A 100 -11.32 -15.10 9.33
C GLY A 100 -11.08 -15.00 7.82
N GLY A 101 -10.48 -16.03 7.23
CA GLY A 101 -10.17 -16.08 5.79
C GLY A 101 -11.41 -16.06 4.87
N ASP A 102 -12.55 -16.54 5.38
CA ASP A 102 -13.83 -16.54 4.66
C ASP A 102 -14.63 -15.26 4.84
N PHE A 103 -14.08 -14.25 5.53
CA PHE A 103 -14.72 -12.96 5.66
C PHE A 103 -15.05 -12.35 4.30
N ARG A 104 -16.21 -11.68 4.25
CA ARG A 104 -16.67 -10.91 3.10
C ARG A 104 -17.05 -9.50 3.56
N PHE A 105 -16.50 -8.51 2.88
CA PHE A 105 -17.01 -7.15 2.95
C PHE A 105 -18.40 -7.09 2.32
N VAL A 106 -19.31 -6.31 2.91
CA VAL A 106 -20.65 -6.15 2.35
C VAL A 106 -21.07 -4.69 2.33
N THR A 107 -21.14 -4.12 1.13
CA THR A 107 -21.75 -2.79 0.90
C THR A 107 -23.21 -2.97 0.50
N ARG A 108 -24.11 -2.23 1.15
CA ARG A 108 -25.56 -2.36 0.96
C ARG A 108 -26.18 -1.06 0.50
N VAL A 109 -27.11 -1.14 -0.44
CA VAL A 109 -27.90 -0.01 -0.92
C VAL A 109 -29.35 -0.22 -0.52
N TYR A 110 -29.94 0.75 0.14
CA TYR A 110 -31.32 0.76 0.59
C TYR A 110 -32.10 1.90 -0.08
N LEU A 111 -33.42 1.78 -0.06
CA LEU A 111 -34.33 2.88 -0.38
C LEU A 111 -35.21 3.14 0.85
N ALA A 112 -35.05 4.31 1.45
CA ALA A 112 -35.79 4.77 2.61
C ALA A 112 -36.75 5.88 2.18
N GLY A 113 -37.99 5.49 1.83
CA GLY A 113 -38.92 6.41 1.17
C GLY A 113 -38.39 6.84 -0.19
N GLN A 114 -38.04 8.12 -0.34
CA GLN A 114 -37.43 8.65 -1.57
C GLN A 114 -35.92 8.85 -1.46
N ASP A 115 -35.27 8.45 -0.37
CA ASP A 115 -33.84 8.60 -0.21
C ASP A 115 -33.12 7.26 -0.45
N VAL A 116 -32.08 7.28 -1.27
CA VAL A 116 -31.17 6.15 -1.43
C VAL A 116 -30.12 6.22 -0.31
N VAL A 117 -29.86 5.10 0.35
CA VAL A 117 -28.90 5.03 1.46
C VAL A 117 -27.86 3.96 1.17
N VAL A 118 -26.59 4.33 1.16
CA VAL A 118 -25.46 3.42 0.96
C VAL A 118 -24.75 3.22 2.28
N LEU A 119 -24.65 1.96 2.72
CA LEU A 119 -23.92 1.55 3.91
C LEU A 119 -22.75 0.67 3.52
N GLY A 120 -21.53 1.16 3.77
CA GLY A 120 -20.30 0.42 3.52
C GLY A 120 -19.76 -0.28 4.76
N ASP A 121 -18.80 -1.17 4.51
CA ASP A 121 -18.14 -1.97 5.53
C ASP A 121 -16.60 -1.87 5.43
N TYR A 122 -16.09 -0.68 5.06
CA TYR A 122 -14.66 -0.44 4.75
C TYR A 122 -14.13 -1.28 3.58
N ASP A 123 -14.97 -1.63 2.61
CA ASP A 123 -14.51 -2.33 1.41
C ASP A 123 -13.57 -1.40 0.59
N PRO A 124 -12.28 -1.74 0.38
CA PRO A 124 -11.37 -0.91 -0.40
C PRO A 124 -11.49 -1.16 -1.92
N THR A 125 -12.32 -2.11 -2.35
CA THR A 125 -12.32 -2.61 -3.73
C THR A 125 -13.39 -2.00 -4.63
N THR A 126 -14.34 -1.24 -4.05
CA THR A 126 -15.44 -0.63 -4.81
C THR A 126 -14.88 0.30 -5.87
N GLY A 127 -15.12 -0.04 -7.14
CA GLY A 127 -14.56 0.71 -8.27
C GLY A 127 -13.03 0.74 -8.32
N ASP A 128 -12.32 -0.25 -7.75
CA ASP A 128 -10.86 -0.30 -7.85
C ASP A 128 -10.44 -0.49 -9.33
N PRO A 129 -9.59 0.40 -9.89
CA PRO A 129 -9.24 0.36 -11.31
C PRO A 129 -8.44 -0.89 -11.71
N VAL A 130 -7.66 -1.47 -10.80
CA VAL A 130 -6.88 -2.70 -11.08
C VAL A 130 -7.80 -3.91 -11.14
N LEU A 131 -8.75 -4.02 -10.21
CA LEU A 131 -9.73 -5.11 -10.20
C LEU A 131 -10.73 -4.96 -11.36
N ALA A 132 -11.16 -3.73 -11.66
CA ALA A 132 -12.00 -3.45 -12.82
C ALA A 132 -11.31 -3.87 -14.13
N GLU A 133 -10.06 -3.47 -14.32
CA GLU A 133 -9.26 -3.88 -15.50
C GLU A 133 -9.14 -5.41 -15.60
N GLN A 134 -8.80 -6.09 -14.50
CA GLN A 134 -8.69 -7.56 -14.46
C GLN A 134 -10.01 -8.26 -14.80
N ALA A 135 -11.15 -7.66 -14.45
CA ALA A 135 -12.47 -8.17 -14.74
C ALA A 135 -13.04 -7.71 -16.09
N GLN A 136 -12.28 -6.95 -16.90
CA GLN A 136 -12.75 -6.31 -18.14
C GLN A 136 -13.98 -5.41 -17.93
N LYS A 137 -13.99 -4.71 -16.80
CA LYS A 137 -15.04 -3.79 -16.35
C LYS A 137 -14.49 -2.37 -16.25
N THR A 138 -15.38 -1.43 -15.98
CA THR A 138 -15.04 -0.06 -15.59
C THR A 138 -15.17 0.11 -14.08
N VAL A 139 -14.64 1.22 -13.56
CA VAL A 139 -14.83 1.59 -12.15
C VAL A 139 -16.29 1.92 -11.82
N TYR A 140 -17.15 2.14 -12.82
CA TYR A 140 -18.56 2.50 -12.65
C TYR A 140 -19.52 1.32 -12.62
N ASP A 141 -19.08 0.10 -12.95
CA ASP A 141 -19.95 -1.08 -13.07
C ASP A 141 -20.76 -1.34 -11.79
N GLU A 142 -20.15 -1.15 -10.63
CA GLU A 142 -20.81 -1.37 -9.34
C GLU A 142 -21.83 -0.25 -9.02
N PRO A 143 -21.47 1.05 -9.10
CA PRO A 143 -22.44 2.14 -9.08
C PRO A 143 -23.58 2.00 -10.12
N ASP A 144 -23.31 1.49 -11.31
CA ASP A 144 -24.34 1.24 -12.34
C ASP A 144 -25.31 0.17 -11.91
N ARG A 145 -24.81 -0.94 -11.37
CA ARG A 145 -25.66 -2.01 -10.85
C ARG A 145 -26.56 -1.51 -9.73
N TRP A 146 -26.03 -0.66 -8.84
CA TRP A 146 -26.82 -0.01 -7.79
C TRP A 146 -27.88 0.93 -8.37
N ALA A 147 -27.52 1.73 -9.37
CA ALA A 147 -28.45 2.63 -10.06
C ALA A 147 -29.60 1.87 -10.74
N GLN A 148 -29.33 0.72 -11.37
CA GLN A 148 -30.39 -0.12 -11.94
C GLN A 148 -31.31 -0.70 -10.86
N ALA A 149 -30.76 -1.11 -9.71
CA ALA A 149 -31.58 -1.58 -8.59
C ALA A 149 -32.50 -0.47 -8.05
N VAL A 150 -32.03 0.79 -7.98
CA VAL A 150 -32.84 1.95 -7.60
C VAL A 150 -33.93 2.23 -8.65
N LYS A 151 -33.57 2.23 -9.94
CA LYS A 151 -34.51 2.43 -11.06
C LYS A 151 -35.67 1.45 -11.05
N ALA A 152 -35.42 0.19 -10.67
CA ALA A 152 -36.44 -0.83 -10.58
C ALA A 152 -37.51 -0.53 -9.50
N GLN A 153 -37.23 0.39 -8.57
CA GLN A 153 -38.10 0.69 -7.43
C GLN A 153 -38.77 2.06 -7.51
N THR A 154 -38.16 3.04 -8.17
CA THR A 154 -38.67 4.42 -8.21
C THR A 154 -38.27 5.15 -9.48
N GLN A 155 -39.07 6.16 -9.85
CA GLN A 155 -38.76 7.13 -10.91
C GLN A 155 -38.10 8.41 -10.38
N GLY A 156 -38.07 8.60 -9.06
CA GLY A 156 -37.50 9.78 -8.42
C GLY A 156 -36.86 9.48 -7.07
N VAL A 157 -35.71 10.10 -6.83
CA VAL A 157 -34.94 10.07 -5.59
C VAL A 157 -34.75 11.51 -5.12
N ARG A 158 -34.95 11.73 -3.82
CA ARG A 158 -34.69 13.02 -3.19
C ARG A 158 -33.20 13.17 -2.92
N ASN A 159 -32.61 12.33 -2.08
CA ASN A 159 -31.17 12.37 -1.78
C ASN A 159 -30.50 10.99 -1.93
N VAL A 160 -29.19 11.01 -2.17
CA VAL A 160 -28.29 9.86 -2.02
C VAL A 160 -27.45 10.06 -0.75
N TYR A 161 -27.79 9.32 0.30
CA TYR A 161 -27.06 9.33 1.56
C TYR A 161 -25.95 8.29 1.56
N VAL A 162 -24.72 8.73 1.86
CA VAL A 162 -23.57 7.85 2.10
C VAL A 162 -23.26 7.82 3.59
N ILE A 163 -23.32 6.63 4.18
CA ILE A 163 -23.18 6.49 5.63
C ILE A 163 -21.71 6.36 6.00
N VAL A 164 -21.24 7.30 6.84
CA VAL A 164 -19.84 7.43 7.22
C VAL A 164 -19.64 7.06 8.68
N ARG A 165 -18.54 6.37 8.98
CA ARG A 165 -17.98 6.31 10.33
C ARG A 165 -16.81 7.28 10.36
N ARG A 166 -16.93 8.36 11.14
CA ARG A 166 -15.87 9.35 11.31
C ARG A 166 -15.12 9.06 12.60
N ASP A 167 -13.89 8.57 12.47
CA ASP A 167 -12.92 8.57 13.58
C ASP A 167 -12.22 9.95 13.67
N HIS A 168 -11.88 10.49 12.50
CA HIS A 168 -11.35 11.85 12.35
C HIS A 168 -12.03 12.58 11.20
N GLU A 169 -12.16 13.90 11.31
CA GLU A 169 -12.84 14.75 10.30
C GLU A 169 -12.22 14.61 8.90
N ALA A 170 -10.90 14.38 8.82
CA ALA A 170 -10.15 14.32 7.57
C ALA A 170 -9.98 12.91 6.99
N PHE A 171 -10.55 11.87 7.60
CA PHE A 171 -10.39 10.47 7.15
C PHE A 171 -8.92 10.02 7.05
N ARG A 172 -8.04 10.59 7.87
CA ARG A 172 -6.58 10.41 7.82
C ARG A 172 -6.03 10.26 9.23
N HIS A 173 -4.99 9.45 9.36
CA HIS A 173 -4.27 9.36 10.61
C HIS A 173 -3.56 10.70 10.91
N PRO A 174 -3.63 11.24 12.14
CA PRO A 174 -3.04 12.54 12.50
C PRO A 174 -1.52 12.64 12.25
N ASP A 175 -0.79 11.54 12.41
CA ASP A 175 0.66 11.49 12.20
C ASP A 175 1.08 11.46 10.71
N TRP A 176 0.15 11.38 9.76
CA TRP A 176 0.50 11.41 8.35
C TRP A 176 0.98 12.81 7.93
N PRO A 177 2.06 12.92 7.12
CA PRO A 177 2.57 14.22 6.72
C PRO A 177 1.57 14.99 5.85
N GLY A 178 1.06 16.12 6.35
CA GLY A 178 0.07 16.95 5.65
C GLY A 178 0.48 17.36 4.24
N GLY A 179 1.77 17.58 3.98
CA GLY A 179 2.31 17.91 2.66
C GLY A 179 2.25 16.79 1.61
N GLN A 180 1.70 15.62 1.97
CA GLN A 180 1.53 14.48 1.07
C GLN A 180 0.06 14.10 0.87
N HIS A 181 -0.89 14.82 1.45
CA HIS A 181 -2.31 14.46 1.39
C HIS A 181 -2.91 14.48 -0.02
N ASP A 182 -2.27 15.14 -0.98
CA ASP A 182 -2.67 15.15 -2.40
C ASP A 182 -2.20 13.90 -3.17
N LYS A 183 -1.34 13.06 -2.57
CA LYS A 183 -0.75 11.88 -3.23
C LYS A 183 -1.63 10.66 -3.06
N TRP A 184 -1.78 9.87 -4.11
CA TRP A 184 -2.57 8.63 -4.10
C TRP A 184 -2.16 7.64 -3.00
N TYR A 185 -0.88 7.56 -2.66
CA TYR A 185 -0.39 6.66 -1.62
C TYR A 185 -0.73 7.15 -0.21
N ALA A 186 -1.14 8.40 -0.07
CA ALA A 186 -1.74 8.95 1.12
C ALA A 186 -3.17 9.37 0.75
N ALA A 187 -3.98 8.48 0.18
CA ALA A 187 -5.42 8.73 0.04
C ALA A 187 -6.11 8.59 1.41
N PRO A 188 -7.22 9.31 1.67
CA PRO A 188 -7.98 9.13 2.90
C PRO A 188 -8.62 7.74 2.94
N VAL A 189 -9.11 7.34 4.11
CA VAL A 189 -9.69 6.02 4.36
C VAL A 189 -11.04 6.20 5.04
N ALA A 190 -12.08 5.60 4.47
CA ALA A 190 -13.43 5.72 5.01
C ALA A 190 -14.17 4.37 5.03
N SER A 191 -15.34 4.34 5.67
CA SER A 191 -16.24 3.18 5.65
C SER A 191 -16.83 2.91 4.26
N LEU A 192 -16.81 3.91 3.38
CA LEU A 192 -17.18 3.84 1.97
C LEU A 192 -16.03 4.43 1.15
N ASN A 193 -15.44 3.59 0.29
CA ASN A 193 -14.33 3.96 -0.56
C ASN A 193 -14.73 3.78 -2.02
N PHE A 194 -14.11 4.54 -2.91
CA PHE A 194 -14.35 4.40 -4.35
C PHE A 194 -13.13 4.83 -5.16
N ASN A 195 -12.78 4.06 -6.19
CA ASN A 195 -11.68 4.38 -7.09
C ASN A 195 -10.36 4.68 -6.36
N ASN A 196 -9.98 3.81 -5.41
CA ASN A 196 -8.82 4.01 -4.53
C ASN A 196 -8.80 5.34 -3.75
N ASN A 197 -9.97 5.98 -3.59
CA ASN A 197 -10.14 7.31 -3.02
C ASN A 197 -9.29 8.37 -3.74
N CYS A 198 -9.20 8.25 -5.06
CA CYS A 198 -8.44 9.13 -5.93
C CYS A 198 -9.28 9.60 -7.11
N PHE A 199 -8.89 10.77 -7.63
CA PHE A 199 -9.11 11.15 -9.01
C PHE A 199 -7.92 10.72 -9.85
N ASP A 200 -8.19 10.01 -10.94
CA ASP A 200 -7.26 9.70 -12.01
C ASP A 200 -7.49 10.66 -13.17
N VAL A 201 -6.41 11.23 -13.70
CA VAL A 201 -6.49 12.08 -14.90
C VAL A 201 -5.54 11.54 -15.97
N THR A 202 -6.07 11.35 -17.16
CA THR A 202 -5.32 11.13 -18.40
C THR A 202 -5.48 12.34 -19.31
N TRP A 203 -4.56 12.48 -20.28
CA TRP A 203 -4.51 13.64 -21.17
C TRP A 203 -4.61 13.21 -22.63
N ALA A 204 -5.42 13.96 -23.40
CA ALA A 204 -5.35 14.02 -24.85
C ALA A 204 -4.80 15.39 -25.27
N VAL A 205 -4.17 15.45 -26.45
CA VAL A 205 -3.75 16.71 -27.07
C VAL A 205 -4.55 16.91 -28.35
N GLU A 206 -5.47 17.86 -28.34
CA GLU A 206 -6.39 18.14 -29.44
C GLU A 206 -6.22 19.58 -29.91
N THR A 207 -5.93 19.78 -31.20
CA THR A 207 -5.76 21.12 -31.80
C THR A 207 -4.82 22.08 -31.04
N GLY A 208 -3.84 21.52 -30.31
CA GLY A 208 -2.88 22.28 -29.51
C GLY A 208 -3.32 22.62 -28.08
N ALA A 209 -4.49 22.15 -27.64
CA ALA A 209 -4.96 22.22 -26.26
C ALA A 209 -4.76 20.88 -25.53
N ALA A 210 -4.49 20.93 -24.22
CA ALA A 210 -4.44 19.76 -23.36
C ALA A 210 -5.86 19.50 -22.83
N VAL A 211 -6.44 18.35 -23.19
CA VAL A 211 -7.80 17.95 -22.83
C VAL A 211 -7.72 16.83 -21.79
N PRO A 212 -8.14 17.07 -20.53
CA PRO A 212 -8.09 16.06 -19.48
C PRO A 212 -9.32 15.14 -19.55
N THR A 213 -9.10 13.87 -19.26
CA THR A 213 -10.17 12.92 -18.90
C THR A 213 -10.04 12.60 -17.42
N LEU A 214 -11.05 12.99 -16.63
CA LEU A 214 -11.11 12.75 -15.19
C LEU A 214 -11.90 11.45 -14.88
N THR A 215 -11.36 10.59 -14.03
CA THR A 215 -12.02 9.41 -13.48
C THR A 215 -11.89 9.40 -11.95
N PRO A 216 -12.98 9.27 -11.17
CA PRO A 216 -14.34 9.27 -11.65
C PRO A 216 -14.82 10.66 -12.07
N SER A 217 -15.71 10.70 -13.05
CA SER A 217 -16.47 11.89 -13.44
C SER A 217 -17.94 11.72 -13.08
N ALA A 218 -18.60 12.82 -12.76
CA ALA A 218 -20.02 12.89 -12.41
C ALA A 218 -20.53 14.32 -12.66
N ALA A 219 -21.81 14.51 -12.96
CA ALA A 219 -22.39 15.85 -13.21
C ALA A 219 -22.16 16.85 -12.06
N GLY A 220 -22.00 16.37 -10.82
CA GLY A 220 -21.69 17.20 -9.65
C GLY A 220 -20.20 17.53 -9.45
N ILE A 221 -19.33 17.19 -10.40
CA ILE A 221 -17.88 17.41 -10.33
C ILE A 221 -17.45 18.26 -11.53
N ARG A 222 -17.02 19.50 -11.27
CA ARG A 222 -16.56 20.44 -12.31
C ARG A 222 -15.05 20.38 -12.44
N VAL A 223 -14.57 20.23 -13.68
CA VAL A 223 -13.13 20.35 -14.00
C VAL A 223 -12.83 21.77 -14.45
N ASP A 224 -11.92 22.43 -13.74
CA ASP A 224 -11.33 23.71 -14.11
C ASP A 224 -9.93 23.46 -14.68
N ASN A 225 -9.85 23.33 -16.01
CA ASN A 225 -8.62 23.05 -16.71
C ASN A 225 -7.87 24.33 -17.10
N GLN A 226 -6.78 24.62 -16.38
CA GLN A 226 -5.88 25.75 -16.63
C GLN A 226 -4.52 25.29 -17.18
N VAL A 227 -4.40 24.02 -17.56
CA VAL A 227 -3.16 23.43 -18.08
C VAL A 227 -2.91 23.89 -19.52
N ARG A 228 -1.64 24.12 -19.84
CA ARG A 228 -1.18 24.51 -21.18
C ARG A 228 -0.26 23.45 -21.77
N VAL A 229 -0.24 23.34 -23.09
CA VAL A 229 0.80 22.54 -23.76
C VAL A 229 2.13 23.28 -23.69
N GLY A 230 3.17 22.61 -23.21
CA GLY A 230 4.49 23.21 -23.00
C GLY A 230 5.63 22.20 -23.20
N PRO A 231 6.89 22.62 -23.03
CA PRO A 231 8.05 21.75 -23.22
C PRO A 231 8.29 20.77 -22.06
N ARG A 232 7.60 20.93 -20.92
CA ARG A 232 7.73 20.09 -19.73
C ARG A 232 6.39 19.46 -19.37
N HIS A 233 6.43 18.26 -18.82
CA HIS A 233 5.28 17.57 -18.25
C HIS A 233 5.30 17.72 -16.73
N VAL A 234 4.83 18.88 -16.25
CA VAL A 234 4.80 19.24 -14.83
C VAL A 234 3.48 19.95 -14.57
N TRP A 235 2.58 19.26 -13.91
CA TRP A 235 1.24 19.74 -13.63
C TRP A 235 0.76 19.23 -12.27
N ARG A 236 -0.34 19.78 -11.78
CA ARG A 236 -0.92 19.45 -10.48
C ARG A 236 -2.44 19.42 -10.56
N LEU A 237 -3.04 18.52 -9.79
CA LEU A 237 -4.45 18.50 -9.44
C LEU A 237 -4.63 19.01 -8.00
N THR A 238 -5.58 19.91 -7.80
CA THR A 238 -6.06 20.33 -6.49
C THR A 238 -7.59 20.31 -6.46
N THR A 239 -8.18 20.08 -5.30
CA THR A 239 -9.64 20.09 -5.11
C THR A 239 -10.05 21.04 -4.00
N ASN A 240 -11.32 21.46 -4.02
CA ASN A 240 -11.94 22.09 -2.85
C ASN A 240 -12.29 21.05 -1.78
N ALA A 241 -12.71 21.51 -0.60
CA ALA A 241 -12.91 20.65 0.57
C ALA A 241 -13.87 19.47 0.34
N ASP A 242 -14.87 19.65 -0.53
CA ASP A 242 -15.86 18.63 -0.82
C ASP A 242 -15.60 17.91 -2.16
N ASP A 243 -14.51 18.20 -2.88
CA ASP A 243 -14.17 17.60 -4.18
C ASP A 243 -15.15 17.86 -5.34
N SER A 244 -16.05 18.85 -5.22
CA SER A 244 -16.96 19.24 -6.32
C SER A 244 -16.27 20.06 -7.42
N VAL A 245 -15.09 20.62 -7.15
CA VAL A 245 -14.28 21.37 -8.12
C VAL A 245 -12.86 20.80 -8.15
N VAL A 246 -12.46 20.32 -9.31
CA VAL A 246 -11.11 19.82 -9.59
C VAL A 246 -10.38 20.84 -10.45
N THR A 247 -9.35 21.48 -9.91
CA THR A 247 -8.53 22.45 -10.64
C THR A 247 -7.24 21.80 -11.11
N LEU A 248 -6.97 21.88 -12.41
CA LEU A 248 -5.76 21.37 -13.05
C LEU A 248 -4.88 22.56 -13.48
N THR A 249 -3.63 22.58 -13.06
CA THR A 249 -2.69 23.68 -13.35
C THR A 249 -1.33 23.16 -13.82
N GLY A 250 -0.60 23.98 -14.57
CA GLY A 250 0.76 23.67 -15.03
C GLY A 250 0.85 23.38 -16.54
N THR A 251 1.75 22.49 -16.92
CA THR A 251 2.10 22.23 -18.32
C THR A 251 2.18 20.75 -18.65
N ILE A 252 1.71 20.37 -19.84
CA ILE A 252 1.80 19.02 -20.41
C ILE A 252 2.72 19.04 -21.62
N ALA A 253 3.70 18.13 -21.65
CA ALA A 253 4.53 17.89 -22.83
C ALA A 253 3.76 17.11 -23.89
N ARG A 254 3.96 17.46 -25.17
CA ARG A 254 3.39 16.69 -26.30
C ARG A 254 3.84 15.23 -26.22
N GLY A 255 2.87 14.31 -26.32
CA GLY A 255 3.13 12.87 -26.35
C GLY A 255 3.25 12.19 -24.98
N SER A 256 3.19 12.92 -23.85
CA SER A 256 3.04 12.27 -22.54
C SER A 256 1.57 12.02 -22.25
N SER A 257 1.27 10.80 -21.84
CA SER A 257 -0.04 10.34 -21.38
C SER A 257 -0.02 9.92 -19.92
N ASP A 258 1.02 10.32 -19.17
CA ASP A 258 1.26 9.82 -17.82
C ASP A 258 0.05 10.10 -16.94
N PRO A 259 -0.68 9.05 -16.51
CA PRO A 259 -1.82 9.24 -15.64
C PRO A 259 -1.30 9.72 -14.28
N LEU A 260 -2.04 10.62 -13.67
CA LEU A 260 -1.83 10.97 -12.27
C LEU A 260 -3.07 10.58 -11.49
N SER A 261 -2.84 9.87 -10.40
CA SER A 261 -3.81 9.67 -9.35
C SER A 261 -3.55 10.68 -8.23
N ALA A 262 -4.56 11.48 -7.89
CA ALA A 262 -4.54 12.43 -6.79
C ALA A 262 -5.59 12.06 -5.77
N ALA A 263 -5.20 12.05 -4.50
CA ALA A 263 -6.10 11.71 -3.41
C ALA A 263 -7.23 12.74 -3.27
N VAL A 264 -8.44 12.26 -2.98
CA VAL A 264 -9.60 13.12 -2.71
C VAL A 264 -9.62 13.57 -1.23
N ASN A 265 -10.50 14.49 -0.88
CA ASN A 265 -10.69 14.96 0.50
C ASN A 265 -11.83 14.21 1.21
N ASP A 266 -12.97 13.96 0.54
CA ASP A 266 -14.14 13.27 1.09
C ASP A 266 -14.53 12.07 0.22
N PRO A 267 -13.93 10.88 0.46
CA PRO A 267 -14.19 9.70 -0.35
C PRO A 267 -15.64 9.20 -0.34
N PRO A 268 -16.36 9.20 0.82
CA PRO A 268 -17.77 8.86 0.82
C PRO A 268 -18.59 9.79 -0.07
N LEU A 269 -18.37 11.10 0.02
CA LEU A 269 -19.12 12.07 -0.78
C LEU A 269 -18.82 11.94 -2.28
N LEU A 270 -17.58 11.62 -2.65
CA LEU A 270 -17.22 11.25 -4.02
C LEU A 270 -18.09 10.11 -4.55
N LEU A 271 -18.16 8.98 -3.80
CA LEU A 271 -18.99 7.84 -4.18
C LEU A 271 -20.47 8.24 -4.30
N GLY A 272 -20.96 9.04 -3.35
CA GLY A 272 -22.34 9.53 -3.36
C GLY A 272 -22.66 10.35 -4.62
N ARG A 273 -21.77 11.26 -5.03
CA ARG A 273 -21.95 12.06 -6.26
C ARG A 273 -21.92 11.21 -7.51
N VAL A 274 -21.00 10.25 -7.57
CA VAL A 274 -20.93 9.29 -8.68
C VAL A 274 -22.21 8.48 -8.76
N LEU A 275 -22.69 7.92 -7.64
CA LEU A 275 -23.93 7.14 -7.62
C LEU A 275 -25.15 7.99 -8.00
N ALA A 276 -25.26 9.23 -7.50
CA ALA A 276 -26.33 10.15 -7.90
C ALA A 276 -26.33 10.41 -9.42
N ASP A 277 -25.15 10.61 -10.01
CA ASP A 277 -25.00 10.75 -11.46
C ASP A 277 -25.38 9.45 -12.21
N ARG A 278 -24.97 8.27 -11.72
CA ARG A 278 -25.35 6.99 -12.33
C ARG A 278 -26.86 6.73 -12.25
N ILE A 279 -27.51 7.05 -11.13
CA ILE A 279 -28.97 6.98 -10.97
C ILE A 279 -29.67 7.89 -11.99
N ALA A 280 -29.19 9.14 -12.14
CA ALA A 280 -29.71 10.07 -13.14
C ALA A 280 -29.55 9.55 -14.57
N ARG A 281 -28.38 9.00 -14.92
CA ARG A 281 -28.12 8.38 -16.23
C ARG A 281 -28.98 7.14 -16.49
N ALA A 282 -29.40 6.43 -15.45
CA ALA A 282 -30.32 5.32 -15.57
C ALA A 282 -31.77 5.75 -15.87
N GLY A 283 -32.09 7.04 -15.78
CA GLY A 283 -33.39 7.64 -16.08
C GLY A 283 -34.24 7.98 -14.85
N VAL A 284 -33.65 8.00 -13.64
CA VAL A 284 -34.34 8.34 -12.39
C VAL A 284 -34.01 9.79 -12.01
N THR A 285 -34.99 10.64 -11.73
CA THR A 285 -34.72 12.01 -11.30
C THR A 285 -34.04 12.04 -9.92
N VAL A 286 -32.97 12.82 -9.76
CA VAL A 286 -32.30 13.05 -8.47
C VAL A 286 -32.39 14.53 -8.12
N ALA A 287 -33.10 14.88 -7.04
CA ALA A 287 -33.41 16.28 -6.72
C ALA A 287 -32.33 16.98 -5.87
N GLY A 288 -31.86 16.35 -4.79
CA GLY A 288 -30.99 16.94 -3.77
C GLY A 288 -29.52 16.53 -3.85
N GLY A 289 -29.18 15.51 -4.64
CA GLY A 289 -27.80 15.05 -4.83
C GLY A 289 -27.29 14.16 -3.70
N ALA A 290 -25.99 14.26 -3.40
CA ALA A 290 -25.30 13.38 -2.45
C ALA A 290 -25.01 14.08 -1.11
N VAL A 291 -25.20 13.36 0.00
CA VAL A 291 -24.97 13.87 1.36
C VAL A 291 -24.32 12.79 2.22
N ALA A 292 -23.23 13.13 2.91
CA ALA A 292 -22.61 12.26 3.90
C ALA A 292 -23.32 12.39 5.26
N ILE A 293 -23.67 11.26 5.89
CA ILE A 293 -24.31 11.22 7.20
C ILE A 293 -23.54 10.28 8.13
N ASP A 294 -23.25 10.76 9.34
CA ASP A 294 -22.60 9.97 10.37
C ASP A 294 -23.46 8.76 10.79
N ARG A 295 -22.82 7.59 10.93
CA ARG A 295 -23.46 6.30 11.19
C ARG A 295 -24.36 6.33 12.42
N GLU A 296 -24.01 7.11 13.43
CA GLU A 296 -24.72 7.27 14.70
C GLU A 296 -26.09 7.95 14.51
N ARG A 297 -26.27 8.71 13.43
CA ARG A 297 -27.52 9.40 13.09
C ARG A 297 -28.48 8.54 12.27
N VAL A 298 -28.09 7.31 11.93
CA VAL A 298 -28.85 6.44 11.03
C VAL A 298 -29.30 5.18 11.75
N VAL A 299 -30.61 4.96 11.76
CA VAL A 299 -31.23 3.74 12.26
C VAL A 299 -31.70 2.91 11.08
N ILE A 300 -31.00 1.82 10.81
CA ILE A 300 -31.45 0.80 9.85
C ILE A 300 -32.24 -0.22 10.66
N LYS A 301 -33.53 -0.35 10.35
CA LYS A 301 -34.39 -1.30 11.04
C LYS A 301 -33.93 -2.74 10.74
N PRO A 302 -33.97 -3.67 11.71
CA PRO A 302 -33.54 -5.06 11.49
C PRO A 302 -34.20 -5.76 10.30
N GLU A 303 -35.46 -5.42 10.02
CA GLU A 303 -36.25 -5.97 8.91
C GLU A 303 -35.99 -5.30 7.55
N ALA A 304 -35.23 -4.20 7.51
CA ALA A 304 -34.96 -3.47 6.28
C ALA A 304 -34.13 -4.32 5.32
N GLN A 305 -34.69 -4.62 4.15
CA GLN A 305 -33.99 -5.35 3.09
C GLN A 305 -33.26 -4.37 2.16
N PRO A 306 -31.98 -4.63 1.84
CA PRO A 306 -31.28 -3.84 0.84
C PRO A 306 -31.88 -4.10 -0.55
N LEU A 307 -31.92 -3.07 -1.40
CA LEU A 307 -32.24 -3.22 -2.81
C LEU A 307 -31.21 -4.10 -3.52
N CYS A 308 -29.95 -3.91 -3.16
CA CYS A 308 -28.84 -4.73 -3.62
C CYS A 308 -27.67 -4.67 -2.63
N GLN A 309 -26.78 -5.64 -2.75
CA GLN A 309 -25.56 -5.72 -1.96
C GLN A 309 -24.38 -6.11 -2.84
N THR A 310 -23.21 -5.55 -2.55
CA THR A 310 -21.91 -5.91 -3.12
C THR A 310 -21.18 -6.73 -2.08
N VAL A 311 -20.60 -7.86 -2.49
CA VAL A 311 -19.90 -8.76 -1.59
C VAL A 311 -18.51 -9.00 -2.15
N THR A 312 -17.50 -8.68 -1.35
CA THR A 312 -16.09 -8.78 -1.77
C THR A 312 -15.31 -9.67 -0.78
N PRO A 313 -14.53 -10.64 -1.25
CA PRO A 313 -13.72 -11.47 -0.37
C PRO A 313 -12.55 -10.71 0.26
N LEU A 314 -12.21 -11.09 1.50
CA LEU A 314 -11.03 -10.57 2.19
C LEU A 314 -9.75 -10.70 1.36
N ALA A 315 -9.64 -11.79 0.59
CA ALA A 315 -8.50 -12.07 -0.29
C ALA A 315 -8.23 -10.95 -1.30
N ASP A 316 -9.26 -10.31 -1.86
CA ASP A 316 -9.09 -9.24 -2.84
C ASP A 316 -8.52 -7.99 -2.16
N ALA A 317 -9.10 -7.57 -1.04
CA ALA A 317 -8.59 -6.45 -0.24
C ALA A 317 -7.14 -6.69 0.23
N MET A 318 -6.83 -7.91 0.68
CA MET A 318 -5.46 -8.31 1.05
C MET A 318 -4.50 -8.30 -0.15
N ALA A 319 -4.93 -8.75 -1.33
CA ALA A 319 -4.12 -8.72 -2.53
C ALA A 319 -3.81 -7.27 -2.93
N ARG A 320 -4.80 -6.37 -2.84
CA ARG A 320 -4.60 -4.93 -3.09
C ARG A 320 -3.62 -4.31 -2.10
N ALA A 321 -3.76 -4.61 -0.81
CA ALA A 321 -2.85 -4.14 0.24
C ALA A 321 -1.41 -4.66 0.05
N ASN A 322 -1.21 -5.95 -0.27
CA ASN A 322 0.11 -6.58 -0.17
C ASN A 322 0.88 -6.70 -1.50
N LYS A 323 0.21 -6.87 -2.65
CA LYS A 323 0.91 -7.09 -3.94
C LYS A 323 1.39 -5.80 -4.60
N ARG A 324 0.67 -4.69 -4.39
CA ARG A 324 1.04 -3.37 -4.89
C ARG A 324 1.16 -2.33 -3.78
N SER A 325 1.25 -2.79 -2.53
CA SER A 325 1.43 -1.94 -1.34
C SER A 325 0.39 -0.81 -1.20
N LEU A 326 -0.87 -1.02 -1.60
CA LEU A 326 -1.88 0.02 -1.52
C LEU A 326 -2.17 0.37 -0.05
N ASN A 327 -1.74 1.55 0.39
CA ASN A 327 -1.87 1.99 1.79
C ASN A 327 -3.33 2.06 2.23
N MET A 328 -4.19 2.69 1.42
CA MET A 328 -5.62 2.81 1.72
C MET A 328 -6.29 1.46 1.98
N ALA A 329 -5.96 0.42 1.19
CA ALA A 329 -6.49 -0.92 1.41
C ALA A 329 -5.99 -1.54 2.73
N ALA A 330 -4.72 -1.35 3.09
CA ALA A 330 -4.21 -1.83 4.37
C ALA A 330 -4.90 -1.15 5.57
N GLU A 331 -5.13 0.15 5.49
CA GLU A 331 -5.87 0.89 6.52
C GLU A 331 -7.33 0.44 6.61
N CYS A 332 -8.00 0.17 5.48
CA CYS A 332 -9.34 -0.41 5.47
C CYS A 332 -9.37 -1.76 6.20
N LEU A 333 -8.42 -2.66 5.92
CA LEU A 333 -8.29 -3.94 6.62
C LEU A 333 -8.11 -3.74 8.13
N PHE A 334 -7.23 -2.81 8.50
CA PHE A 334 -6.88 -2.51 9.89
C PHE A 334 -8.09 -1.99 10.67
N LEU A 335 -8.74 -0.93 10.18
CA LEU A 335 -9.90 -0.32 10.82
C LEU A 335 -11.09 -1.28 10.86
N ARG A 336 -11.27 -2.08 9.81
CA ARG A 336 -12.37 -3.05 9.76
C ARG A 336 -12.21 -4.21 10.73
N ALA A 337 -10.99 -4.69 10.91
CA ALA A 337 -10.67 -5.76 11.87
C ALA A 337 -10.66 -5.26 13.32
N GLY A 338 -10.46 -3.95 13.52
CA GLY A 338 -10.54 -3.28 14.82
C GLY A 338 -11.92 -2.73 15.13
N ASP A 339 -11.96 -1.63 15.89
CA ASP A 339 -13.19 -0.95 16.33
C ASP A 339 -13.59 0.22 15.41
N GLY A 340 -12.85 0.41 14.32
CA GLY A 340 -13.05 1.52 13.38
C GLY A 340 -12.27 2.79 13.74
N THR A 341 -11.56 2.81 14.87
CA THR A 341 -10.65 3.91 15.25
C THR A 341 -9.19 3.49 15.12
N TRP A 342 -8.25 4.38 14.79
CA TRP A 342 -6.85 4.00 14.67
C TRP A 342 -6.24 3.55 16.00
N ALA A 343 -6.50 4.28 17.09
CA ALA A 343 -5.96 3.97 18.41
C ALA A 343 -6.55 2.66 18.97
N GLY A 344 -7.86 2.48 18.86
CA GLY A 344 -8.54 1.27 19.30
C GLY A 344 -8.15 0.05 18.48
N SER A 345 -8.08 0.19 17.16
CA SER A 345 -7.60 -0.87 16.25
C SER A 345 -6.15 -1.26 16.54
N ALA A 346 -5.27 -0.31 16.88
CA ALA A 346 -3.86 -0.59 17.23
C ALA A 346 -3.75 -1.40 18.52
N LYS A 347 -4.55 -1.06 19.54
CA LYS A 347 -4.64 -1.82 20.79
C LYS A 347 -5.13 -3.24 20.50
N LEU A 348 -6.22 -3.38 19.75
CA LEU A 348 -6.81 -4.67 19.40
C LEU A 348 -5.85 -5.54 18.57
N MET A 349 -5.10 -4.95 17.64
CA MET A 349 -4.06 -5.64 16.89
C MET A 349 -2.97 -6.18 17.82
N SER A 350 -2.46 -5.35 18.72
CA SER A 350 -1.40 -5.74 19.65
C SER A 350 -1.85 -6.90 20.56
N GLU A 351 -3.05 -6.80 21.14
CA GLU A 351 -3.63 -7.85 22.00
C GLU A 351 -3.88 -9.15 21.24
N THR A 352 -4.39 -9.07 20.00
CA THR A 352 -4.69 -10.24 19.17
C THR A 352 -3.41 -10.95 18.77
N LEU A 353 -2.43 -10.22 18.23
CA LEU A 353 -1.20 -10.83 17.74
C LEU A 353 -0.34 -11.38 18.89
N ALA A 354 -0.33 -10.72 20.06
CA ALA A 354 0.32 -11.27 21.24
C ALA A 354 -0.35 -12.56 21.71
N LYS A 355 -1.67 -12.66 21.69
CA LYS A 355 -2.38 -13.88 22.09
C LYS A 355 -2.15 -15.05 21.12
N GLU A 356 -2.11 -14.77 19.82
CA GLU A 356 -2.00 -15.80 18.78
C GLU A 356 -0.54 -16.26 18.53
N PHE A 357 0.44 -15.38 18.75
CA PHE A 357 1.83 -15.59 18.31
C PHE A 357 2.92 -15.34 19.37
N ALA A 358 2.58 -14.96 20.61
CA ALA A 358 3.52 -14.98 21.73
C ALA A 358 3.45 -16.32 22.46
#